data_AF-A0A536UL67-F1
#
_entry.id   AF-A0A536UL67-F1
#
_cell.length_a   1.000
_cell.length_b   1.000
_cell.length_c   1.000
_cell.angle_alpha   90.00
_cell.angle_beta   90.00
_cell.angle_gamma   90.00
#
_symmetry.space_group_name_H-M   'P 1'
#
loop_
_entity.id
_entity.type
_entity.pdbx_description
1 polymer ?
#
loop_
_entity_poly.entity_id
_entity_poly.type
_entity_poly.pdbx_seq_one_letter_code
_entity_poly.pdbx_strand_id
1 'polypeptide(L)'
;MPERDRPGAARERADAKELTEWFAKVEAYYVRKGDAADAVELAQKSRGLTAQILQSLSAKDFDAATNSATALSRTCKTCHNFYKKS
;
A
#
# COMPACT_ATOMS: atom_id res chain seq x y z
N MET A 1 14.22 -18.28 21.03
CA MET A 1 13.90 -16.83 21.15
C MET A 1 12.41 -16.64 20.92
N PRO A 2 11.60 -16.17 21.89
CA PRO A 2 10.16 -15.98 21.71
C PRO A 2 9.88 -14.59 21.10
N GLU A 3 9.63 -14.57 19.80
CA GLU A 3 9.37 -13.39 18.98
C GLU A 3 7.87 -13.00 19.00
N ARG A 4 7.32 -12.62 20.16
CA ARG A 4 5.85 -12.38 20.29
C ARG A 4 5.40 -11.00 20.76
N ASP A 5 6.31 -10.09 21.11
CA ASP A 5 5.96 -8.72 21.51
C ASP A 5 6.98 -7.69 21.01
N ARG A 6 6.94 -7.36 19.71
CA ARG A 6 7.70 -6.22 19.16
C ARG A 6 6.76 -5.00 19.05
N PRO A 7 7.11 -3.84 19.63
CA PRO A 7 6.31 -2.61 19.53
C PRO A 7 6.13 -2.06 18.10
N GLY A 8 6.76 -2.69 17.11
CA GLY A 8 6.57 -2.41 15.68
C GLY A 8 5.12 -2.58 15.24
N ALA A 9 4.44 -3.66 15.65
CA ALA A 9 3.17 -4.07 15.01
C ALA A 9 2.07 -2.99 15.08
N ALA A 10 2.09 -2.13 16.10
CA ALA A 10 1.18 -0.99 16.19
C ALA A 10 1.54 0.13 15.20
N ARG A 11 2.84 0.41 15.02
CA ARG A 11 3.35 1.38 14.06
C ARG A 11 3.12 0.91 12.63
N GLU A 12 3.42 -0.34 12.29
CA GLU A 12 3.19 -0.85 10.92
C GLU A 12 1.69 -0.83 10.54
N ARG A 13 0.80 -1.04 11.50
CA ARG A 13 -0.65 -0.85 11.28
C ARG A 13 -1.05 0.61 11.11
N ALA A 14 -0.42 1.54 11.83
CA ALA A 14 -0.67 2.97 11.65
C ALA A 14 -0.20 3.41 10.24
N ASP A 15 1.01 3.04 9.84
CA ASP A 15 1.58 3.35 8.53
C ASP A 15 0.71 2.80 7.40
N ALA A 16 0.23 1.55 7.51
CA ALA A 16 -0.65 0.98 6.50
C ALA A 16 -2.04 1.63 6.45
N LYS A 17 -2.59 2.10 7.58
CA LYS A 17 -3.82 2.90 7.55
C LYS A 17 -3.61 4.22 6.80
N GLU A 18 -2.53 4.90 7.13
CA GLU A 18 -2.19 6.18 6.51
C GLU A 18 -2.01 6.03 4.99
N LEU A 19 -1.25 5.02 4.55
CA LEU A 19 -1.05 4.72 3.14
C LEU A 19 -2.37 4.45 2.40
N THR A 20 -3.32 3.78 3.04
CA THR A 20 -4.65 3.52 2.45
C THR A 20 -5.38 4.83 2.15
N GLU A 21 -5.32 5.80 3.07
CA GLU A 21 -5.92 7.13 2.89
C GLU A 21 -5.22 7.93 1.79
N TRP A 22 -3.88 7.85 1.73
CA TRP A 22 -3.11 8.49 0.68
C TRP A 22 -3.46 7.94 -0.71
N PHE A 23 -3.54 6.61 -0.87
CA PHE A 23 -3.91 6.01 -2.15
C PHE A 23 -5.34 6.34 -2.57
N ALA A 24 -6.27 6.49 -1.62
CA ALA A 24 -7.62 6.98 -1.94
C ALA A 24 -7.60 8.42 -2.50
N LYS A 25 -6.75 9.30 -1.96
CA LYS A 25 -6.58 10.66 -2.49
C LYS A 25 -5.95 10.66 -3.89
N VAL A 26 -4.95 9.80 -4.12
CA VAL A 26 -4.28 9.63 -5.42
C VAL A 26 -5.25 9.09 -6.47
N GLU A 27 -6.05 8.07 -6.12
CA GLU A 27 -7.11 7.54 -6.97
C GLU A 27 -8.09 8.64 -7.38
N ALA A 28 -8.62 9.39 -6.40
CA ALA A 28 -9.54 10.49 -6.66
C ALA A 28 -8.93 11.60 -7.53
N TYR A 29 -7.62 11.87 -7.41
CA TYR A 29 -6.92 12.81 -8.27
C TYR A 29 -6.90 12.33 -9.74
N TYR A 30 -6.48 11.09 -10.00
CA TYR A 30 -6.39 10.58 -11.37
C TYR A 30 -7.75 10.35 -12.02
N VAL A 31 -8.77 9.95 -11.25
CA VAL A 31 -10.16 9.92 -11.72
C VAL A 31 -10.61 11.30 -12.19
N ARG A 32 -10.36 12.36 -11.40
CA ARG A 32 -10.71 13.74 -11.79
C ARG A 32 -9.90 14.26 -12.98
N LYS A 33 -8.64 13.82 -13.12
CA LYS A 33 -7.79 14.19 -14.25
C LYS A 33 -8.33 13.66 -15.59
N GLY A 34 -8.99 12.49 -15.58
CA GLY A 34 -9.77 11.98 -16.71
C GLY A 34 -8.97 11.34 -17.86
N ASP A 35 -7.64 11.30 -17.77
CA ASP A 35 -6.73 10.83 -18.85
C ASP A 35 -5.54 10.02 -18.30
N ALA A 36 -5.80 9.17 -17.30
CA ALA A 36 -4.78 8.34 -16.64
C ALA A 36 -5.42 7.09 -15.99
N ALA A 37 -6.10 6.28 -16.81
CA ALA A 37 -6.84 5.10 -16.35
C ALA A 37 -5.94 4.07 -15.64
N ASP A 38 -4.75 3.83 -16.18
CA ASP A 38 -3.69 3.03 -15.58
C ASP A 38 -3.22 3.58 -14.22
N ALA A 39 -3.15 4.91 -14.04
CA ALA A 39 -2.83 5.49 -12.74
C ALA A 39 -3.94 5.27 -11.71
N VAL A 40 -5.21 5.28 -12.13
CA VAL A 40 -6.35 4.90 -11.28
C VAL A 40 -6.25 3.43 -10.87
N GLU A 41 -5.99 2.53 -11.82
CA GLU A 41 -5.82 1.10 -11.53
C GLU A 41 -4.64 0.83 -10.58
N LEU A 42 -3.50 1.52 -10.78
CA LEU A 42 -2.33 1.41 -9.90
C LEU A 42 -2.64 1.94 -8.50
N ALA A 43 -3.42 3.03 -8.37
CA ALA A 43 -3.84 3.55 -7.07
C ALA A 43 -4.79 2.58 -6.35
N GLN A 44 -5.77 2.01 -7.06
CA GLN A 44 -6.69 1.00 -6.52
C GLN A 44 -5.96 -0.27 -6.07
N LYS A 45 -5.02 -0.76 -6.88
CA LYS A 45 -4.16 -1.89 -6.54
C LYS A 45 -3.33 -1.60 -5.29
N SER A 46 -2.75 -0.41 -5.21
CA SER A 46 -1.96 0.00 -4.04
C SER A 46 -2.81 0.01 -2.78
N ARG A 47 -4.02 0.59 -2.85
CA ARG A 47 -5.00 0.59 -1.75
C ARG A 47 -5.37 -0.83 -1.30
N GLY A 48 -5.62 -1.73 -2.25
CA GLY A 48 -5.92 -3.13 -1.98
C GLY A 48 -4.77 -3.87 -1.29
N LEU A 49 -3.53 -3.67 -1.77
CA LEU A 49 -2.34 -4.25 -1.14
C LEU A 49 -2.13 -3.73 0.27
N THR A 50 -2.36 -2.44 0.53
CA THR A 50 -2.25 -1.88 1.86
C THR A 50 -3.33 -2.42 2.82
N ALA A 51 -4.56 -2.62 2.34
CA ALA A 51 -5.60 -3.28 3.11
C ALA A 51 -5.25 -4.74 3.46
N GLN A 52 -4.63 -5.47 2.51
CA GLN A 52 -4.12 -6.82 2.77
C GLN A 52 -3.00 -6.83 3.82
N ILE A 53 -2.07 -5.86 3.78
CA ILE A 53 -1.03 -5.72 4.82
C ILE A 53 -1.68 -5.56 6.20
N LEU A 54 -2.68 -4.70 6.33
CA LEU A 54 -3.41 -4.51 7.60
C LEU A 54 -4.08 -5.80 8.09
N GLN A 55 -4.70 -6.54 7.18
CA GLN A 55 -5.35 -7.80 7.50
C GLN A 55 -4.33 -8.84 7.98
N SER A 56 -3.23 -9.01 7.24
CA SER A 56 -2.16 -9.94 7.58
C SER A 56 -1.46 -9.59 8.90
N LEU A 57 -1.18 -8.30 9.17
CA LEU A 57 -0.65 -7.83 10.45
C LEU A 57 -1.62 -8.11 11.61
N SER A 58 -2.92 -8.02 11.38
CA SER A 58 -3.95 -8.33 12.39
C SER A 58 -4.04 -9.83 12.65
N ALA A 59 -3.86 -10.66 11.61
CA ALA A 59 -3.80 -12.11 11.69
C ALA A 59 -2.45 -12.66 12.19
N LYS A 60 -1.45 -11.79 12.40
CA LYS A 60 -0.05 -12.16 12.69
C LYS A 60 0.59 -13.02 11.58
N ASP A 61 0.09 -12.90 10.35
CA ASP A 61 0.66 -13.52 9.15
C ASP A 61 1.70 -12.56 8.55
N PHE A 62 2.91 -12.59 9.10
CA PHE A 62 3.97 -11.67 8.71
C PHE A 62 4.56 -11.98 7.32
N ASP A 63 4.47 -13.24 6.87
CA ASP A 63 4.91 -13.64 5.54
C ASP A 63 3.98 -13.06 4.48
N ALA A 64 2.66 -13.19 4.66
CA ALA A 64 1.69 -12.55 3.78
C ALA A 64 1.82 -11.03 3.80
N ALA A 65 2.02 -10.42 4.98
CA ALA A 65 2.26 -8.98 5.09
C ALA A 65 3.49 -8.53 4.29
N THR A 66 4.59 -9.29 4.37
CA THR A 66 5.84 -9.01 3.65
C THR A 66 5.67 -9.15 2.13
N ASN A 67 4.93 -10.17 1.69
CA ASN A 67 4.63 -10.38 0.28
C ASN A 67 3.80 -9.22 -0.30
N SER A 68 2.74 -8.80 0.40
CA SER A 68 1.93 -7.65 -0.01
C SER A 68 2.73 -6.35 0.02
N ALA A 69 3.59 -6.12 1.02
CA ALA A 69 4.47 -4.94 1.08
C ALA A 69 5.49 -4.90 -0.06
N THR A 70 6.04 -6.05 -0.45
CA THR A 70 6.94 -6.17 -1.60
C THR A 70 6.21 -5.87 -2.92
N ALA A 71 4.99 -6.41 -3.08
CA ALA A 71 4.15 -6.11 -4.24
C ALA A 71 3.75 -4.62 -4.29
N LEU A 72 3.49 -4.00 -3.13
CA LEU A 72 3.20 -2.58 -3.03
C LEU A 72 4.40 -1.75 -3.47
N SER A 73 5.60 -2.04 -2.99
CA SER A 73 6.85 -1.37 -3.39
C SER A 73 7.08 -1.40 -4.91
N ARG A 74 6.81 -2.55 -5.55
CA ARG A 74 6.88 -2.68 -7.02
C ARG A 74 5.84 -1.80 -7.71
N THR A 75 4.62 -1.74 -7.18
CA THR A 75 3.54 -0.89 -7.70
C THR A 75 3.91 0.60 -7.58
N CYS A 76 4.49 1.02 -6.46
CA CYS A 76 5.03 2.37 -6.26
C CYS A 76 6.07 2.73 -7.33
N LYS A 77 7.03 1.83 -7.59
CA LYS A 77 8.06 2.02 -8.63
C LYS A 77 7.42 2.15 -10.02
N THR A 78 6.48 1.27 -10.36
CA THR A 78 5.77 1.34 -11.64
C THR A 78 5.06 2.68 -11.80
N CYS A 79 4.27 3.10 -10.81
CA CYS A 79 3.54 4.37 -10.89
C CYS A 79 4.50 5.57 -11.00
N HIS A 80 5.56 5.60 -10.21
CA HIS A 80 6.51 6.71 -10.25
C HIS A 80 7.30 6.78 -11.56
N ASN A 81 7.63 5.66 -12.20
CA ASN A 81 8.31 5.66 -13.50
C ASN A 81 7.49 6.37 -14.60
N PHE A 82 6.17 6.27 -14.55
CA PHE A 82 5.29 6.88 -15.55
C PHE A 82 4.82 8.29 -15.16
N TYR A 83 4.53 8.49 -13.88
CA TYR A 83 3.78 9.66 -13.42
C TYR A 83 4.56 10.63 -12.53
N LYS A 84 5.77 10.27 -12.10
CA LYS A 84 6.65 11.15 -11.34
C LYS A 84 7.90 11.43 -12.18
N LYS A 85 8.01 12.65 -12.72
CA LYS A 85 9.30 13.09 -13.30
C LYS A 85 10.36 13.02 -12.19
N SER A 86 11.49 12.37 -12.50
CA SER A 86 12.68 12.36 -11.65
C SER A 86 13.26 13.76 -11.50
#